data_AF-A0A2K6CDB6-F1
#
_entry.id   AF-A0A2K6CDB6-F1
#
_cell.length_a   1.000
_cell.length_b   1.000
_cell.length_c   1.000
_cell.angle_alpha   90.00
_cell.angle_beta   90.00
_cell.angle_gamma   90.00
#
_symmetry.space_group_name_H-M   'P 1'
#
loop_
_entity.id
_entity.type
_entity.pdbx_description
1 polymer ?
#
loop_
_entity_poly.entity_id
_entity_poly.type
_entity_poly.pdbx_seq_one_letter_code
_entity_poly.pdbx_strand_id
1 'polypeptide(L)'
;MASSGMTRRDPLANKVALVTASTDGIGFAIARRLAQDGAHVVVSSRKQQNVDQAVATLQGEGLSVTGTVCHVGKAEDRERLVATAVKLHGGIDILVSNAAVNPFFGSLMDITEEVWDKAPALMTKAVVPEMEKRGGGSVVIVASIAAFSPFPGLSPYNVSKTALLGLTKTLAIELAPRNIRVNCLAPGLIKTSFSRMVRKESSASHWNPLKGIHLLGQGSPVPES
;
A
#
# COMPACT_ATOMS: atom_id res chain seq x y z
N MET A 1 18.58 17.80 33.76
CA MET A 1 18.59 16.35 33.48
C MET A 1 17.96 16.11 32.12
N ALA A 2 18.77 15.87 31.09
CA ALA A 2 18.26 15.53 29.77
C ALA A 2 17.96 14.02 29.74
N SER A 3 16.68 13.65 29.61
CA SER A 3 16.29 12.28 29.32
C SER A 3 16.74 11.97 27.90
N SER A 4 17.78 11.14 27.77
CA SER A 4 18.19 10.55 26.50
C SER A 4 17.03 9.70 25.99
N GLY A 5 16.32 10.19 24.99
CA GLY A 5 15.30 9.43 24.26
C GLY A 5 15.95 8.20 23.65
N MET A 6 15.84 7.07 24.34
CA MET A 6 16.33 5.78 23.90
C MET A 6 15.49 5.38 22.68
N THR A 7 15.99 5.64 21.47
CA THR A 7 15.43 5.08 20.24
C THR A 7 15.37 3.56 20.42
N ARG A 8 14.17 3.00 20.53
CA ARG A 8 14.02 1.54 20.63
C ARG A 8 14.72 0.91 19.43
N ARG A 9 15.69 0.03 19.70
CA ARG A 9 16.08 -1.00 18.73
C ARG A 9 14.80 -1.76 18.39
N ASP A 10 14.45 -1.81 17.11
CA ASP A 10 13.38 -2.63 16.54
C ASP A 10 11.97 -2.35 17.11
N PRO A 11 11.37 -1.17 16.82
CA PRO A 11 10.07 -0.78 17.37
C PRO A 11 8.91 -1.70 16.97
N LEU A 12 9.10 -2.56 15.96
CA LEU A 12 8.13 -3.54 15.48
C LEU A 12 8.54 -5.00 15.74
N ALA A 13 9.49 -5.24 16.65
CA ALA A 13 9.86 -6.60 17.05
C ALA A 13 8.63 -7.45 17.41
N ASN A 14 8.61 -8.71 16.94
CA ASN A 14 7.52 -9.69 17.11
C ASN A 14 6.18 -9.31 16.45
N LYS A 15 6.15 -8.28 15.60
CA LYS A 15 4.98 -7.91 14.81
C LYS A 15 4.99 -8.57 13.45
N VAL A 16 3.81 -8.99 12.98
CA VAL A 16 3.62 -9.50 11.62
C VAL A 16 2.91 -8.45 10.79
N ALA A 17 3.55 -8.03 9.69
CA ALA A 17 3.00 -7.05 8.76
C ALA A 17 2.68 -7.70 7.41
N LEU A 18 1.44 -7.54 6.96
CA LEU A 18 0.99 -7.94 5.64
C LEU A 18 0.99 -6.72 4.71
N VAL A 19 1.73 -6.77 3.61
CA VAL A 19 1.80 -5.66 2.64
C VAL A 19 1.33 -6.14 1.27
N THR A 20 0.31 -5.50 0.71
CA THR A 20 -0.23 -5.86 -0.61
C THR A 20 0.43 -5.08 -1.74
N ALA A 21 0.58 -5.72 -2.92
CA ALA A 21 1.30 -5.15 -4.07
C ALA A 21 2.68 -4.57 -3.70
N SER A 22 3.49 -5.38 -3.02
CA SER A 22 4.69 -4.94 -2.30
C SER A 22 6.00 -5.47 -2.88
N THR A 23 6.00 -5.79 -4.17
CA THR A 23 7.17 -6.31 -4.89
C THR A 23 7.86 -5.26 -5.76
N ASP A 24 7.31 -4.05 -5.85
CA ASP A 24 7.91 -2.88 -6.50
C ASP A 24 7.41 -1.59 -5.80
N GLY A 25 8.07 -0.46 -6.08
CA GLY A 25 7.63 0.88 -5.72
C GLY A 25 7.38 1.10 -4.23
N ILE A 26 6.27 1.80 -3.93
CA ILE A 26 5.91 2.22 -2.56
C ILE A 26 5.73 1.01 -1.64
N GLY A 27 5.03 -0.02 -2.11
CA GLY A 27 4.78 -1.21 -1.31
C GLY A 27 6.07 -1.96 -0.95
N PHE A 28 7.02 -2.07 -1.88
CA PHE A 28 8.34 -2.66 -1.60
C PHE A 28 9.13 -1.83 -0.59
N ALA A 29 9.15 -0.51 -0.75
CA ALA A 29 9.84 0.38 0.20
C ALA A 29 9.24 0.30 1.60
N ILE A 30 7.90 0.24 1.72
CA ILE A 30 7.21 0.07 3.00
C ILE A 30 7.56 -1.30 3.60
N ALA A 31 7.50 -2.39 2.82
CA ALA A 31 7.85 -3.72 3.30
C ALA A 31 9.28 -3.78 3.84
N ARG A 32 10.23 -3.23 3.09
CA ARG A 32 11.64 -3.11 3.50
C ARG A 32 11.78 -2.36 4.82
N ARG A 33 11.13 -1.19 4.94
CA ARG A 33 11.23 -0.37 6.13
C ARG A 33 10.61 -1.04 7.37
N LEU A 34 9.45 -1.66 7.23
CA LEU A 34 8.81 -2.40 8.33
C LEU A 34 9.69 -3.55 8.82
N ALA A 35 10.36 -4.26 7.91
CA ALA A 35 11.27 -5.34 8.27
C ALA A 35 12.56 -4.81 8.93
N GLN A 36 13.09 -3.67 8.47
CA GLN A 36 14.22 -2.97 9.11
C GLN A 36 13.88 -2.50 10.53
N ASP A 37 12.62 -2.16 10.78
CA ASP A 37 12.11 -1.80 12.10
C ASP A 37 11.75 -3.03 12.96
N GLY A 38 12.04 -4.26 12.48
CA GLY A 38 11.97 -5.51 13.25
C GLY A 38 10.73 -6.38 13.03
N ALA A 39 9.81 -6.01 12.13
CA ALA A 39 8.64 -6.83 11.83
C ALA A 39 9.00 -8.04 10.96
N HIS A 40 8.25 -9.14 11.10
CA HIS A 40 8.15 -10.12 10.02
C HIS A 40 7.20 -9.60 8.96
N VAL A 41 7.64 -9.52 7.70
CA VAL A 41 6.82 -8.97 6.62
C VAL A 41 6.40 -10.04 5.61
N VAL A 42 5.10 -10.14 5.37
CA VAL A 42 4.53 -10.97 4.30
C VAL A 42 4.27 -10.08 3.10
N VAL A 43 5.08 -10.24 2.05
CA VAL A 43 4.94 -9.51 0.79
C VAL A 43 4.03 -10.25 -0.17
N SER A 44 3.32 -9.51 -1.02
CA SER A 44 2.47 -10.13 -2.04
C SER A 44 2.41 -9.36 -3.35
N SER A 45 2.22 -10.10 -4.44
CA SER A 45 1.88 -9.56 -5.75
C SER A 45 1.18 -10.62 -6.61
N ARG A 46 0.76 -10.23 -7.82
CA ARG A 46 0.03 -11.13 -8.74
C ARG A 46 0.90 -12.17 -9.45
N LYS A 47 2.23 -11.99 -9.48
CA LYS A 47 3.15 -12.84 -10.24
C LYS A 47 4.16 -13.47 -9.30
N GLN A 48 4.30 -14.80 -9.37
CA GLN A 48 5.22 -15.57 -8.52
C GLN A 48 6.66 -15.05 -8.65
N GLN A 49 7.15 -14.87 -9.89
CA GLN A 49 8.50 -14.35 -10.15
C GLN A 49 8.78 -13.02 -9.44
N ASN A 50 7.81 -12.10 -9.39
CA ASN A 50 7.99 -10.81 -8.70
C ASN A 50 8.04 -10.99 -7.18
N VAL A 51 7.26 -11.94 -6.64
CA VAL A 51 7.29 -12.29 -5.21
C VAL A 51 8.65 -12.88 -4.87
N ASP A 52 9.13 -13.85 -5.64
CA ASP A 52 10.41 -14.52 -5.40
C ASP A 52 11.57 -13.53 -5.43
N GLN A 53 11.62 -12.65 -6.44
CA GLN A 53 12.65 -11.62 -6.54
C GLN A 53 12.64 -10.66 -5.34
N ALA A 54 11.46 -10.20 -4.91
CA ALA A 54 11.34 -9.29 -3.77
C ALA A 54 11.78 -9.96 -2.47
N VAL A 55 11.35 -11.22 -2.25
CA VAL A 55 11.75 -12.01 -1.08
C VAL A 55 13.26 -12.23 -1.07
N ALA A 56 13.85 -12.67 -2.18
CA ALA A 56 15.30 -12.90 -2.28
C ALA A 56 16.10 -11.62 -2.01
N THR A 57 15.62 -10.48 -2.53
CA THR A 57 16.27 -9.18 -2.30
C THR A 57 16.23 -8.81 -0.81
N LEU A 58 15.04 -8.84 -0.19
CA LEU A 58 14.88 -8.42 1.21
C LEU A 58 15.57 -9.39 2.19
N GLN A 59 15.50 -10.69 1.94
CA GLN A 59 16.23 -11.68 2.74
C GLN A 59 17.75 -11.56 2.58
N GLY A 60 18.23 -11.22 1.38
CA GLY A 60 19.65 -10.92 1.13
C GLY A 60 20.18 -9.72 1.93
N GLU A 61 19.29 -8.85 2.39
CA GLU A 61 19.60 -7.75 3.31
C GLU A 61 19.51 -8.14 4.79
N GLY A 62 19.26 -9.41 5.10
CA GLY A 62 19.08 -9.92 6.45
C GLY A 62 17.69 -9.64 7.05
N LEU A 63 16.71 -9.27 6.23
CA LEU A 63 15.37 -8.90 6.70
C LEU A 63 14.44 -10.12 6.80
N SER A 64 13.56 -10.10 7.82
CA SER A 64 12.59 -11.18 8.07
C SER A 64 11.37 -11.04 7.15
N VAL A 65 11.37 -11.76 6.03
CA VAL A 65 10.34 -11.63 4.98
C VAL A 65 9.93 -12.99 4.42
N THR A 66 8.64 -13.16 4.15
CA THR A 66 8.08 -14.25 3.34
C THR A 66 7.17 -13.68 2.25
N GLY A 67 6.89 -14.46 1.20
CA GLY A 67 6.11 -14.00 0.06
C GLY A 67 4.98 -14.94 -0.32
N THR A 68 3.87 -14.40 -0.83
CA THR A 68 2.76 -15.20 -1.38
C THR A 68 2.10 -14.49 -2.55
N VAL A 69 1.74 -15.24 -3.60
CA VAL A 69 0.96 -14.69 -4.71
C VAL A 69 -0.45 -14.37 -4.26
N CYS A 70 -0.87 -13.13 -4.50
CA CYS A 70 -2.21 -12.65 -4.21
C CYS A 70 -2.67 -11.64 -5.25
N HIS A 71 -3.79 -11.95 -5.91
CA HIS A 71 -4.63 -10.97 -6.56
C HIS A 71 -5.70 -10.50 -5.56
N VAL A 72 -5.54 -9.32 -4.98
CA VAL A 72 -6.46 -8.81 -3.93
C VAL A 72 -7.92 -8.69 -4.35
N GLY A 73 -8.23 -8.65 -5.65
CA GLY A 73 -9.61 -8.73 -6.15
C GLY A 73 -10.27 -10.11 -5.99
N LYS A 74 -9.50 -11.20 -5.88
CA LYS A 74 -10.02 -12.58 -5.75
C LYS A 74 -10.12 -12.99 -4.28
N ALA A 75 -11.23 -13.59 -3.88
CA ALA A 75 -11.49 -13.93 -2.48
C ALA A 75 -10.52 -14.99 -1.96
N GLU A 76 -10.34 -16.04 -2.75
CA GLU A 76 -9.50 -17.19 -2.46
C GLU A 76 -8.04 -16.79 -2.29
N ASP A 77 -7.59 -15.79 -3.07
CA ASP A 77 -6.24 -15.25 -2.97
C ASP A 77 -6.03 -14.43 -1.69
N ARG A 78 -7.03 -13.67 -1.25
CA ARG A 78 -6.97 -12.94 0.03
C ARG A 78 -6.97 -13.90 1.21
N GLU A 79 -7.82 -14.91 1.18
CA GLU A 79 -7.91 -15.95 2.21
C GLU A 79 -6.58 -16.72 2.33
N ARG A 80 -6.02 -17.15 1.20
CA ARG A 80 -4.71 -17.81 1.17
C ARG A 80 -3.60 -16.91 1.72
N LEU A 81 -3.60 -15.62 1.37
CA LEU A 81 -2.61 -14.67 1.86
C LEU A 81 -2.67 -14.52 3.40
N VAL A 82 -3.87 -14.38 3.97
CA VAL A 82 -4.09 -14.32 5.43
C VAL A 82 -3.69 -15.65 6.08
N ALA A 83 -4.12 -16.77 5.52
CA ALA A 83 -3.81 -18.10 6.05
C ALA A 83 -2.30 -18.37 6.06
N THR A 84 -1.55 -17.96 5.04
CA THR A 84 -0.09 -18.06 5.04
C THR A 84 0.54 -17.26 6.16
N ALA A 85 0.11 -16.01 6.38
CA ALA A 85 0.63 -15.17 7.45
C ALA A 85 0.38 -15.80 8.84
N VAL A 86 -0.84 -16.30 9.06
CA VAL A 86 -1.22 -16.97 10.32
C VAL A 86 -0.46 -18.27 10.51
N LYS A 87 -0.40 -19.13 9.49
CA LYS A 87 0.24 -20.45 9.58
C LYS A 87 1.74 -20.35 9.85
N LEU A 88 2.42 -19.40 9.20
CA LEU A 88 3.88 -19.29 9.30
C LEU A 88 4.32 -18.41 10.46
N HIS A 89 3.53 -17.39 10.83
CA HIS A 89 3.97 -16.32 11.73
C HIS A 89 3.02 -16.06 12.91
N GLY A 90 1.96 -16.87 13.04
CA GLY A 90 1.08 -16.88 14.22
C GLY A 90 0.06 -15.75 14.31
N GLY A 91 -0.05 -14.88 13.31
CA GLY A 91 -1.08 -13.85 13.27
C GLY A 91 -0.76 -12.68 12.34
N ILE A 92 -1.54 -11.61 12.46
CA ILE A 92 -1.35 -10.36 11.72
C ILE A 92 -1.54 -9.19 12.69
N ASP A 93 -0.55 -8.31 12.78
CA ASP A 93 -0.61 -7.09 13.60
C ASP A 93 -0.80 -5.83 12.73
N ILE A 94 -0.27 -5.85 11.50
CA ILE A 94 -0.25 -4.69 10.61
C ILE A 94 -0.74 -5.12 9.22
N LEU A 95 -1.67 -4.34 8.64
CA LEU A 95 -2.02 -4.42 7.23
C LEU A 95 -1.65 -3.12 6.55
N VAL A 96 -0.85 -3.20 5.48
CA VAL A 96 -0.68 -2.12 4.51
C VAL A 96 -1.39 -2.50 3.23
N SER A 97 -2.60 -1.95 3.04
CA SER A 97 -3.38 -2.12 1.83
C SER A 97 -2.88 -1.13 0.77
N ASN A 98 -1.87 -1.57 0.01
CA ASN A 98 -1.19 -0.77 -1.00
C ASN A 98 -1.57 -1.13 -2.44
N ALA A 99 -2.15 -2.31 -2.66
CA ALA A 99 -2.66 -2.69 -3.97
C ALA A 99 -3.59 -1.62 -4.54
N ALA A 100 -3.19 -1.07 -5.68
CA ALA A 100 -4.01 -0.16 -6.47
C ALA A 100 -4.58 -0.94 -7.66
N VAL A 101 -5.80 -0.58 -8.07
CA VAL A 101 -6.33 -0.96 -9.38
C VAL A 101 -5.39 -0.44 -10.47
N ASN A 102 -5.31 -1.19 -11.58
CA ASN A 102 -4.76 -0.60 -12.80
C ASN A 102 -5.55 0.68 -13.11
N PRO A 103 -4.90 1.83 -13.32
CA PRO A 103 -5.60 3.06 -13.66
C PRO A 103 -6.34 2.82 -14.98
N PHE A 104 -7.67 2.90 -14.93
CA PHE A 104 -8.45 3.09 -16.14
C PHE A 104 -8.28 4.54 -16.58
N PHE A 105 -7.73 4.72 -17.78
CA PHE A 105 -7.64 6.02 -18.42
C PHE A 105 -8.89 6.21 -19.26
N GLY A 106 -9.71 7.19 -18.92
CA GLY A 106 -10.97 7.44 -19.63
C GLY A 106 -11.99 8.21 -18.82
N SER A 107 -13.15 8.41 -19.44
CA SER A 107 -14.29 9.08 -18.83
C SER A 107 -14.92 8.23 -17.73
N LEU A 108 -15.56 8.89 -16.75
CA LEU A 108 -16.46 8.20 -15.82
C LEU A 108 -17.71 7.66 -16.52
N MET A 109 -18.05 8.18 -17.70
CA MET A 109 -19.25 7.74 -18.43
C MET A 109 -19.05 6.39 -19.13
N ASP A 110 -17.80 5.96 -19.30
CA ASP A 110 -17.43 4.74 -20.05
C ASP A 110 -16.94 3.61 -19.14
N ILE A 111 -17.11 3.75 -17.81
CA ILE A 111 -16.60 2.82 -16.80
C ILE A 111 -17.48 1.58 -16.64
N THR A 112 -16.85 0.42 -16.47
CA THR A 112 -17.53 -0.80 -16.04
C THR A 112 -17.45 -0.96 -14.52
N GLU A 113 -18.35 -1.75 -13.94
CA GLU A 113 -18.38 -2.00 -12.50
C GLU A 113 -17.07 -2.59 -11.96
N GLU A 114 -16.31 -3.31 -12.79
CA GLU A 114 -15.07 -3.99 -12.38
C GLU A 114 -13.93 -3.02 -12.04
N VAL A 115 -14.04 -1.75 -12.45
CA VAL A 115 -13.03 -0.72 -12.20
C VAL A 115 -13.08 -0.20 -10.75
N TRP A 116 -14.22 -0.37 -10.06
CA TRP A 116 -14.37 0.10 -8.69
C TRP A 116 -13.64 -0.81 -7.68
N ASP A 117 -12.64 -0.23 -7.01
CA ASP A 117 -11.81 -0.98 -6.05
C ASP A 117 -12.54 -1.28 -4.75
N LYS A 118 -12.94 -2.53 -4.56
CA LYS A 118 -13.46 -3.05 -3.28
C LYS A 118 -12.37 -3.69 -2.43
N ALA A 119 -11.15 -3.85 -2.97
CA ALA A 119 -10.13 -4.68 -2.37
C ALA A 119 -9.65 -4.18 -0.99
N PRO A 120 -9.46 -2.87 -0.72
CA PRO A 120 -9.05 -2.42 0.60
C PRO A 120 -10.03 -2.77 1.72
N ALA A 121 -11.34 -2.63 1.46
CA ALA A 121 -12.37 -3.01 2.43
C ALA A 121 -12.39 -4.53 2.66
N LEU A 122 -12.34 -5.31 1.57
CA LEU A 122 -12.36 -6.77 1.64
C LEU A 122 -11.09 -7.36 2.28
N MET A 123 -9.92 -6.76 2.03
CA MET A 123 -8.66 -7.14 2.66
C MET A 123 -8.69 -6.80 4.15
N THR A 124 -9.21 -5.62 4.53
CA THR A 124 -9.41 -5.25 5.93
C THR A 124 -10.32 -6.27 6.62
N LYS A 125 -11.49 -6.58 6.02
CA LYS A 125 -12.41 -7.61 6.53
C LYS A 125 -11.71 -8.95 6.78
N ALA A 126 -10.82 -9.36 5.89
CA ALA A 126 -10.10 -10.63 6.00
C ALA A 126 -9.05 -10.65 7.12
N VAL A 127 -8.42 -9.52 7.47
CA VAL A 127 -7.39 -9.48 8.53
C VAL A 127 -7.94 -9.17 9.92
N VAL A 128 -9.09 -8.51 10.02
CA VAL A 128 -9.67 -8.08 11.31
C VAL A 128 -9.80 -9.22 12.32
N PRO A 129 -10.32 -10.42 11.96
CA PRO A 129 -10.40 -11.52 12.93
C PRO A 129 -9.04 -11.95 13.48
N GLU A 130 -7.99 -11.89 12.66
CA GLU A 130 -6.63 -12.25 13.08
C GLU A 130 -5.97 -11.16 13.94
N MET A 131 -6.28 -9.88 13.67
CA MET A 131 -5.87 -8.76 14.53
C MET A 131 -6.58 -8.81 15.89
N GLU A 132 -7.86 -9.18 15.94
CA GLU A 132 -8.62 -9.34 17.20
C GLU A 132 -7.99 -10.43 18.08
N LYS A 133 -7.58 -11.56 17.50
CA LYS A 133 -6.85 -12.62 18.23
C LYS A 133 -5.51 -12.14 18.80
N ARG A 134 -4.90 -11.12 18.19
CA ARG A 134 -3.67 -10.47 18.65
C ARG A 134 -3.91 -9.34 19.66
N GLY A 135 -5.17 -9.08 20.01
CA GLY A 135 -5.58 -8.02 20.93
C GLY A 135 -5.64 -6.63 20.30
N GLY A 136 -5.59 -6.52 18.98
CA GLY A 136 -5.64 -5.26 18.24
C GLY A 136 -4.72 -5.23 17.02
N GLY A 137 -4.69 -4.11 16.32
CA GLY A 137 -3.89 -4.00 15.09
C GLY A 137 -3.81 -2.61 14.49
N SER A 138 -3.13 -2.52 13.35
CA SER A 138 -2.96 -1.27 12.59
C SER A 138 -3.20 -1.52 11.10
N VAL A 139 -4.15 -0.81 10.52
CA VAL A 139 -4.43 -0.81 9.09
C VAL A 139 -4.00 0.52 8.49
N VAL A 140 -3.22 0.47 7.42
CA VAL A 140 -2.82 1.62 6.60
C VAL A 140 -3.32 1.39 5.18
N ILE A 141 -4.16 2.30 4.70
CA ILE A 141 -4.67 2.28 3.33
C ILE A 141 -3.90 3.29 2.49
N VAL A 142 -3.31 2.86 1.37
CA VAL A 142 -2.55 3.74 0.48
C VAL A 142 -3.46 4.34 -0.60
N ALA A 143 -3.84 5.60 -0.40
CA ALA A 143 -4.56 6.41 -1.35
C ALA A 143 -3.62 7.09 -2.36
N SER A 144 -3.79 8.40 -2.57
CA SER A 144 -3.01 9.24 -3.48
C SER A 144 -3.33 10.70 -3.20
N ILE A 145 -2.44 11.63 -3.55
CA ILE A 145 -2.78 13.05 -3.65
C ILE A 145 -3.98 13.31 -4.58
N ALA A 146 -4.21 12.41 -5.55
CA ALA A 146 -5.38 12.42 -6.45
C ALA A 146 -6.72 12.34 -5.69
N ALA A 147 -6.72 11.86 -4.45
CA ALA A 147 -7.90 11.83 -3.59
C ALA A 147 -8.38 13.23 -3.18
N PHE A 148 -7.46 14.21 -3.18
CA PHE A 148 -7.71 15.60 -2.82
C PHE A 148 -7.68 16.53 -4.04
N SER A 149 -6.74 16.29 -4.95
CA SER A 149 -6.53 17.09 -6.15
C SER A 149 -6.56 16.17 -7.39
N PRO A 150 -7.72 16.03 -8.06
CA PRO A 150 -7.90 15.08 -9.15
C PRO A 150 -7.02 15.42 -10.36
N PHE A 151 -6.50 14.38 -11.03
CA PHE A 151 -5.77 14.55 -12.29
C PHE A 151 -6.69 14.39 -13.50
N PRO A 152 -6.62 15.27 -14.52
CA PRO A 152 -7.35 15.09 -15.77
C PRO A 152 -7.03 13.73 -16.43
N GLY A 153 -8.04 13.09 -17.01
CA GLY A 153 -7.90 11.80 -17.70
C GLY A 153 -7.83 10.55 -16.79
N LEU A 154 -7.84 10.75 -15.48
CA LEU A 154 -7.79 9.68 -14.46
C LEU A 154 -9.07 9.64 -13.62
N SER A 155 -10.23 9.94 -14.20
CA SER A 155 -11.45 10.20 -13.43
C SER A 155 -11.86 9.03 -12.52
N PRO A 156 -11.88 7.76 -12.98
CA PRO A 156 -12.13 6.62 -12.07
C PRO A 156 -11.12 6.46 -10.96
N TYR A 157 -9.84 6.66 -11.28
CA TYR A 157 -8.76 6.58 -10.29
C TYR A 157 -8.92 7.65 -9.22
N ASN A 158 -9.22 8.89 -9.62
CA ASN A 158 -9.45 10.00 -8.69
C ASN A 158 -10.60 9.66 -7.72
N VAL A 159 -11.75 9.23 -8.26
CA VAL A 159 -12.93 8.85 -7.44
C VAL A 159 -12.59 7.68 -6.51
N SER A 160 -11.93 6.63 -7.03
CA SER A 160 -11.49 5.49 -6.22
C SER A 160 -10.59 5.94 -5.06
N LYS A 161 -9.62 6.83 -5.32
CA LYS A 161 -8.71 7.33 -4.29
C LYS A 161 -9.40 8.24 -3.28
N THR A 162 -10.38 9.05 -3.69
CA THR A 162 -11.23 9.81 -2.76
C THR A 162 -12.09 8.89 -1.90
N ALA A 163 -12.65 7.81 -2.45
CA ALA A 163 -13.45 6.84 -1.71
C ALA A 163 -12.66 6.19 -0.55
N LEU A 164 -11.33 6.00 -0.72
CA LEU A 164 -10.47 5.49 0.35
C LEU A 164 -10.39 6.41 1.57
N LEU A 165 -10.59 7.72 1.40
CA LEU A 165 -10.65 8.67 2.52
C LEU A 165 -11.90 8.43 3.37
N GLY A 166 -13.05 8.25 2.73
CA GLY A 166 -14.31 7.90 3.41
C GLY A 166 -14.21 6.53 4.09
N LEU A 167 -13.74 5.52 3.37
CA LEU A 167 -13.54 4.17 3.89
C LEU A 167 -12.66 4.16 5.14
N THR A 168 -11.55 4.90 5.12
CA THR A 168 -10.63 5.02 6.27
C THR A 168 -11.35 5.56 7.49
N LYS A 169 -12.12 6.65 7.35
CA LYS A 169 -12.85 7.28 8.46
C LYS A 169 -13.89 6.35 9.06
N THR A 170 -14.67 5.67 8.22
CA THR A 170 -15.70 4.72 8.66
C THR A 170 -15.07 3.54 9.40
N LEU A 171 -14.06 2.90 8.80
CA LEU A 171 -13.39 1.75 9.43
C LEU A 171 -12.68 2.14 10.73
N ALA A 172 -12.11 3.34 10.82
CA ALA A 172 -11.49 3.82 12.05
C ALA A 172 -12.49 3.87 13.22
N ILE A 173 -13.72 4.31 12.97
CA ILE A 173 -14.79 4.36 13.99
C ILE A 173 -15.27 2.95 14.33
N GLU A 174 -15.54 2.12 13.32
CA GLU A 174 -16.08 0.77 13.51
C GLU A 174 -15.10 -0.19 14.20
N LEU A 175 -13.80 -0.04 13.94
CA LEU A 175 -12.78 -0.95 14.43
C LEU A 175 -12.07 -0.46 15.71
N ALA A 176 -12.32 0.79 16.14
CA ALA A 176 -11.77 1.32 17.39
C ALA A 176 -12.13 0.48 18.63
N PRO A 177 -13.37 0.00 18.83
CA PRO A 177 -13.71 -0.86 19.97
C PRO A 177 -12.94 -2.19 19.99
N ARG A 178 -12.39 -2.61 18.85
CA ARG A 178 -11.59 -3.84 18.67
C ARG A 178 -10.10 -3.59 18.84
N ASN A 179 -9.71 -2.41 19.31
CA ASN A 179 -8.32 -1.96 19.43
C ASN A 179 -7.55 -1.98 18.08
N ILE A 180 -8.25 -1.72 16.97
CA ILE A 180 -7.65 -1.67 15.64
C ILE A 180 -7.71 -0.23 15.13
N ARG A 181 -6.55 0.34 14.84
CA ARG A 181 -6.43 1.69 14.26
C ARG A 181 -6.44 1.62 12.75
N VAL A 182 -7.10 2.57 12.09
CA VAL A 182 -7.13 2.67 10.63
C VAL A 182 -6.70 4.06 10.20
N ASN A 183 -5.70 4.14 9.33
CA ASN A 183 -5.15 5.39 8.81
C ASN A 183 -4.97 5.33 7.31
N CYS A 184 -4.89 6.50 6.68
CA CYS A 184 -4.67 6.61 5.24
C CYS A 184 -3.35 7.33 4.96
N LEU A 185 -2.58 6.80 4.01
CA LEU A 185 -1.42 7.46 3.43
C LEU A 185 -1.80 7.96 2.03
N ALA A 186 -1.53 9.23 1.70
CA ALA A 186 -1.81 9.81 0.39
C ALA A 186 -0.53 10.29 -0.29
N PRO A 187 0.20 9.40 -0.99
CA PRO A 187 1.45 9.77 -1.65
C PRO A 187 1.24 10.75 -2.80
N GLY A 188 2.19 11.67 -2.99
CA GLY A 188 2.35 12.42 -4.22
C GLY A 188 2.91 11.57 -5.36
N LEU A 189 3.29 12.21 -6.47
CA LEU A 189 3.95 11.50 -7.57
C LEU A 189 5.34 11.03 -7.15
N ILE A 190 5.55 9.71 -7.18
CA ILE A 190 6.81 9.04 -6.88
C ILE A 190 7.23 8.25 -8.11
N LYS A 191 8.52 8.30 -8.46
CA LYS A 191 9.08 7.57 -9.60
C LYS A 191 8.90 6.06 -9.42
N THR A 192 7.89 5.52 -10.09
CA THR A 192 7.51 4.11 -10.03
C THR A 192 7.04 3.65 -11.41
N SER A 193 6.79 2.35 -11.58
CA SER A 193 6.15 1.82 -12.78
C SER A 193 4.83 2.53 -13.11
N PHE A 194 4.05 2.92 -12.09
CA PHE A 194 2.81 3.68 -12.24
C PHE A 194 3.05 5.11 -12.78
N SER A 195 3.98 5.87 -12.18
CA SER A 195 4.24 7.24 -12.65
C SER A 195 4.79 7.29 -14.07
N ARG A 196 5.52 6.25 -14.52
CA ARG A 196 5.95 6.12 -15.92
C ARG A 196 4.77 6.04 -16.88
N MET A 197 3.72 5.29 -16.52
CA MET A 197 2.50 5.14 -17.33
C MET A 197 1.73 6.46 -17.41
N VAL A 198 1.50 7.12 -16.27
CA VAL A 198 0.82 8.43 -16.22
C VAL A 198 1.57 9.49 -17.05
N ARG A 199 2.91 9.50 -17.00
CA ARG A 199 3.73 10.44 -17.78
C ARG A 199 3.65 10.19 -19.28
N LYS A 200 3.70 8.93 -19.71
CA LYS A 200 3.64 8.56 -21.14
C LYS A 200 2.33 9.04 -21.78
N GLU A 201 1.23 8.91 -21.04
CA GLU A 201 -0.09 9.35 -21.51
C GLU A 201 -0.27 10.87 -21.45
N SER A 202 0.26 11.52 -20.41
CA SER A 202 0.25 12.99 -20.30
C SER A 202 1.10 13.68 -21.38
N SER A 203 2.11 13.00 -21.94
CA SER A 203 2.90 13.51 -23.08
C SER A 203 2.20 13.35 -24.43
N ALA A 204 1.13 12.55 -24.50
CA ALA A 204 0.34 12.36 -25.72
C ALA A 204 -0.81 13.38 -25.84
N SER A 205 -1.18 14.07 -24.75
CA SER A 205 -2.15 15.17 -24.74
C SER A 205 -1.48 16.54 -24.90
N HIS A 206 -2.12 17.48 -25.61
CA HIS A 206 -1.64 18.86 -25.80
C HIS A 206 -1.59 19.68 -24.49
N TRP A 207 -2.11 19.11 -23.40
CA TRP A 207 -2.09 19.65 -22.04
C TRP A 207 -1.28 18.71 -21.15
N ASN A 208 -0.26 19.23 -20.45
CA ASN A 208 0.57 18.46 -19.53
C ASN A 208 0.23 18.82 -18.07
N PRO A 209 -0.70 18.10 -17.41
CA PRO A 209 -1.11 18.38 -16.03
C PRO A 209 -0.01 18.10 -14.99
N LEU A 210 1.13 17.51 -15.41
CA LEU A 210 2.28 17.25 -14.56
C LEU A 210 3.31 18.38 -14.60
N LYS A 211 3.10 19.41 -15.43
CA LYS A 211 4.01 20.56 -15.56
C LYS A 211 4.02 21.32 -14.22
N GLY A 212 5.11 21.22 -13.47
CA GLY A 212 5.30 21.86 -12.17
C GLY A 212 5.16 20.94 -10.94
N ILE A 213 4.80 19.65 -11.10
CA ILE A 213 4.78 18.70 -9.98
C ILE A 213 6.15 18.04 -9.82
N HIS A 214 6.85 18.39 -8.74
CA HIS A 214 8.11 17.73 -8.38
C HIS A 214 7.87 16.33 -7.82
N LEU A 215 8.70 15.37 -8.26
CA LEU A 215 8.67 14.01 -7.72
C LEU A 215 9.23 14.00 -6.30
N LEU A 216 8.47 13.42 -5.37
CA LEU A 216 8.94 13.26 -3.99
C LEU A 216 10.12 12.29 -3.94
N GLY A 217 11.17 12.65 -3.18
CA GLY A 217 12.37 11.83 -3.01
C GLY A 217 13.56 12.21 -3.90
N GLN A 218 13.52 13.36 -4.57
CA GLN A 218 14.70 13.95 -5.23
C GLN A 218 15.06 15.28 -4.56
N GLY A 219 16.37 15.55 -4.42
CA GLY A 219 16.84 16.90 -4.12
C GLY A 219 16.39 17.88 -5.20
N SER A 220 16.24 19.15 -4.85
CA SER A 220 15.84 20.20 -5.79
C SER A 220 16.66 20.11 -7.08
N PRO A 221 16.04 20.24 -8.28
CA PRO A 221 16.84 20.38 -9.49
C PRO A 221 17.72 21.62 -9.33
N VAL A 222 19.03 21.43 -9.48
CA VAL A 222 19.97 22.56 -9.60
C VAL A 222 19.52 23.33 -10.85
N PRO A 223 19.35 24.66 -10.78
CA PRO A 223 18.99 25.43 -11.96
C PRO A 223 20.07 25.24 -13.01
N GLU A 224 19.70 24.77 -14.20
CA GLU A 224 20.58 24.88 -15.36
C GLU A 224 20.71 26.38 -15.68
N SER A 225 21.95 26.85 -15.62
CA SER A 225 22.38 28.21 -15.96
C SER A 225 22.21 28.51 -17.44
#